data_AF-A0A9E4CU57-F1
#
_entry.id   AF-A0A9E4CU57-F1
#
_cell.length_a   1.000
_cell.length_b   1.000
_cell.length_c   1.000
_cell.angle_alpha   90.00
_cell.angle_beta   90.00
_cell.angle_gamma   90.00
#
_symmetry.space_group_name_H-M   'P 1'
#
loop_
_entity.id
_entity.type
_entity.pdbx_description
1 polymer ?
#
loop_
_entity_poly.entity_id
_entity_poly.type
_entity_poly.pdbx_seq_one_letter_code
_entity_poly.pdbx_strand_id
1 'polypeptide(L)'
;MVWIEELFDDELEQATDVACRVIPDVAAALDSLIPALMSGGDQTALRRYVHFVDAAAQTLMALPSREPAQLPPAVVICELLHQDVVELPWVAPTQDGRGIITVVVDRLRGFAAGIPQQCVRAPLDVDEHRFMWFLKSMASVELERRSSEPLRRAMDILDLSSADVAGLMGVRRQAVDKWLLAGPPVDRAKKIGTVAEIADILQYRLRDGMPPVVARRSAEVYGDRSMLDLIEADEEEWLLRSVRASFDYSQVA
;
A
#
# COMPACT_ATOMS: atom_id res chain seq x y z
N MET A 1 -25.13 15.01 -6.16
CA MET A 1 -24.01 14.28 -6.78
C MET A 1 -22.83 15.20 -6.68
N VAL A 2 -21.79 14.78 -5.95
CA VAL A 2 -20.57 15.58 -5.72
C VAL A 2 -19.57 15.25 -6.81
N TRP A 3 -18.96 16.27 -7.40
CA TRP A 3 -17.90 16.14 -8.40
C TRP A 3 -16.52 16.31 -7.76
N ILE A 4 -15.50 15.64 -8.30
CA ILE A 4 -14.14 15.74 -7.74
C ILE A 4 -13.59 17.16 -7.84
N GLU A 5 -14.02 17.95 -8.82
CA GLU A 5 -13.63 19.36 -8.99
C GLU A 5 -14.10 20.23 -7.82
N GLU A 6 -15.19 19.89 -7.13
CA GLU A 6 -15.61 20.58 -5.89
C GLU A 6 -14.58 20.40 -4.76
N LEU A 7 -13.78 19.34 -4.81
CA LEU A 7 -12.65 19.18 -3.89
C LEU A 7 -11.46 20.05 -4.27
N PHE A 8 -11.34 20.48 -5.52
CA PHE A 8 -10.14 21.14 -6.04
C PHE A 8 -10.28 22.66 -6.19
N ASP A 9 -11.43 23.12 -6.66
CA ASP A 9 -11.64 24.52 -7.04
C ASP A 9 -12.08 25.42 -5.87
N ASP A 10 -12.69 24.83 -4.84
CA ASP A 10 -13.23 25.57 -3.69
C ASP A 10 -12.15 25.98 -2.67
N GLU A 11 -12.51 26.80 -1.69
CA GLU A 11 -11.66 27.03 -0.52
C GLU A 11 -11.45 25.71 0.27
N LEU A 12 -10.27 25.55 0.89
CA LEU A 12 -9.87 24.28 1.54
C LEU A 12 -10.86 23.84 2.63
N GLU A 13 -11.40 24.79 3.39
CA GLU A 13 -12.41 24.51 4.42
C GLU A 13 -13.71 23.97 3.81
N GLN A 14 -14.18 24.58 2.72
CA GLN A 14 -15.40 24.18 2.04
C GLN A 14 -15.25 22.80 1.37
N ALA A 15 -14.10 22.53 0.75
CA ALA A 15 -13.82 21.20 0.21
C ALA A 15 -13.64 20.13 1.29
N THR A 16 -13.11 20.51 2.46
CA THR A 16 -13.08 19.60 3.62
C THR A 16 -14.49 19.25 4.07
N ASP A 17 -15.41 20.22 4.12
CA ASP A 17 -16.83 19.96 4.41
C ASP A 17 -17.46 19.02 3.38
N VAL A 18 -17.18 19.24 2.09
CA VAL A 18 -17.63 18.36 1.02
C VAL A 18 -17.08 16.94 1.23
N ALA A 19 -15.78 16.79 1.48
CA ALA A 19 -15.15 15.50 1.72
C ALA A 19 -15.75 14.79 2.94
N CYS A 20 -15.92 15.47 4.08
CA CYS A 20 -16.55 14.89 5.27
C CYS A 20 -17.99 14.44 5.02
N ARG A 21 -18.74 15.09 4.12
CA ARG A 21 -20.08 14.62 3.71
C ARG A 21 -20.04 13.40 2.79
N VAL A 22 -18.98 13.24 2.00
CA VAL A 22 -18.78 12.09 1.11
C VAL A 22 -18.33 10.85 1.89
N ILE A 23 -17.46 11.03 2.89
CA ILE A 23 -16.87 9.94 3.69
C ILE A 23 -17.12 10.11 5.21
N PRO A 24 -18.38 10.23 5.65
CA PRO A 24 -18.70 10.51 7.06
C PRO A 24 -18.21 9.41 8.00
N ASP A 25 -18.31 8.14 7.58
CA ASP A 25 -17.88 6.99 8.37
C ASP A 25 -16.36 6.94 8.54
N VAL A 26 -15.61 7.32 7.51
CA VAL A 26 -14.14 7.36 7.54
C VAL A 26 -13.67 8.50 8.44
N ALA A 27 -14.30 9.67 8.35
CA ALA A 27 -14.03 10.79 9.24
C ALA A 27 -14.28 10.42 10.70
N ALA A 28 -15.43 9.81 11.01
CA ALA A 28 -15.77 9.34 12.35
C ALA A 28 -14.83 8.23 12.86
N ALA A 29 -14.37 7.35 11.97
CA ALA A 29 -13.40 6.31 12.32
C ALA A 29 -12.03 6.91 12.64
N LEU A 30 -11.55 7.87 11.84
CA LEU A 30 -10.31 8.61 12.12
C LEU A 30 -10.40 9.34 13.47
N ASP A 31 -11.51 10.04 13.72
CA ASP A 31 -11.83 10.67 15.01
C ASP A 31 -11.65 9.71 16.20
N SER A 32 -12.21 8.51 16.08
CA SER A 32 -12.16 7.50 17.15
C SER A 32 -10.75 6.99 17.46
N LEU A 33 -9.81 7.10 16.51
CA LEU A 33 -8.44 6.63 16.65
C LEU A 33 -7.52 7.68 17.28
N ILE A 34 -7.85 8.97 17.19
CA ILE A 34 -7.00 10.07 17.67
C ILE A 34 -6.55 9.86 19.13
N PRO A 35 -7.44 9.53 20.09
CA PRO A 35 -7.02 9.34 21.49
C PRO A 35 -5.98 8.23 21.66
N ALA A 36 -6.12 7.11 20.95
CA ALA A 36 -5.21 5.96 21.02
C ALA A 36 -3.84 6.28 20.39
N LEU A 37 -3.84 7.01 19.27
CA LEU A 37 -2.61 7.50 18.63
C LEU A 37 -1.87 8.48 19.54
N MET A 38 -2.61 9.37 20.21
CA MET A 38 -2.05 10.39 21.09
C MET A 38 -1.49 9.82 22.40
N SER A 39 -2.01 8.69 22.88
CA SER A 39 -1.44 7.98 24.02
C SER A 39 -0.10 7.29 23.71
N GLY A 40 0.21 7.10 22.41
CA GLY A 40 1.40 6.38 21.96
C GLY A 40 1.32 4.88 22.20
N GLY A 41 2.12 4.12 21.45
CA GLY A 41 2.32 2.67 21.66
C GLY A 41 1.25 1.74 21.04
N ASP A 42 0.15 2.26 20.51
CA ASP A 42 -0.86 1.42 19.84
C ASP A 42 -0.60 1.29 18.33
N GLN A 43 0.21 0.28 17.96
CA GLN A 43 0.47 -0.07 16.57
C GLN A 43 -0.80 -0.49 15.80
N THR A 44 -1.82 -1.00 16.48
CA THR A 44 -3.07 -1.43 15.82
C THR A 44 -3.90 -0.21 15.43
N ALA A 45 -4.01 0.78 16.33
CA ALA A 45 -4.63 2.06 16.02
C ALA A 45 -3.91 2.76 14.87
N LEU A 46 -2.57 2.73 14.85
CA LEU A 46 -1.77 3.32 13.77
C LEU A 46 -2.02 2.68 12.41
N ARG A 47 -2.06 1.34 12.35
CA ARG A 47 -2.37 0.65 11.09
C ARG A 47 -3.79 0.95 10.60
N ARG A 48 -4.76 1.00 11.51
CA ARG A 48 -6.14 1.39 11.17
C ARG A 48 -6.20 2.83 10.67
N TYR A 49 -5.43 3.72 11.27
CA TYR A 49 -5.32 5.11 10.84
C TYR A 49 -4.84 5.21 9.39
N VAL A 50 -3.72 4.54 9.05
CA VAL A 50 -3.22 4.50 7.66
C VAL A 50 -4.27 3.94 6.71
N HIS A 51 -4.93 2.84 7.11
CA HIS A 51 -5.98 2.23 6.29
C HIS A 51 -7.15 3.19 6.02
N PHE A 52 -7.58 3.97 7.01
CA PHE A 52 -8.67 4.94 6.82
C PHE A 52 -8.24 6.15 6.00
N VAL A 53 -6.98 6.60 6.10
CA VAL A 53 -6.43 7.62 5.21
C VAL A 53 -6.42 7.13 3.76
N ASP A 54 -6.00 5.88 3.53
CA ASP A 54 -6.03 5.25 2.20
C ASP A 54 -7.45 5.13 1.66
N ALA A 55 -8.40 4.68 2.49
CA ALA A 55 -9.80 4.56 2.12
C ALA A 55 -10.42 5.94 1.79
N ALA A 56 -10.06 6.99 2.55
CA ALA A 56 -10.47 8.36 2.25
C ALA A 56 -9.94 8.80 0.87
N ALA A 57 -8.64 8.67 0.64
CA ALA A 57 -8.03 9.07 -0.63
C ALA A 57 -8.64 8.34 -1.83
N GLN A 58 -8.78 7.01 -1.75
CA GLN A 58 -9.38 6.21 -2.82
C GLN A 58 -10.83 6.60 -3.09
N THR A 59 -11.62 6.82 -2.04
CA THR A 59 -13.04 7.19 -2.19
C THR A 59 -13.20 8.57 -2.81
N LEU A 60 -12.39 9.55 -2.36
CA LEU A 60 -12.41 10.90 -2.90
C LEU A 60 -11.94 10.93 -4.36
N MET A 61 -10.90 10.15 -4.70
CA MET A 61 -10.40 10.03 -6.08
C MET A 61 -11.33 9.25 -7.01
N ALA A 62 -12.27 8.47 -6.46
CA ALA A 62 -13.30 7.77 -7.23
C ALA A 62 -14.53 8.64 -7.54
N LEU A 63 -14.57 9.88 -7.04
CA LEU A 63 -15.63 10.82 -7.39
C LEU A 63 -15.63 11.09 -8.91
N PRO A 64 -16.81 11.29 -9.51
CA PRO A 64 -16.90 11.57 -10.94
C PRO A 64 -16.21 12.90 -11.25
N SER A 65 -15.47 12.91 -12.36
CA SER A 65 -14.85 14.12 -12.93
C SER A 65 -15.58 14.57 -14.17
N ARG A 66 -15.69 15.89 -14.35
CA ARG A 66 -16.17 16.52 -15.57
C ARG A 66 -15.14 16.44 -16.69
N GLU A 67 -13.85 16.44 -16.32
CA GLU A 67 -12.72 16.48 -17.25
C GLU A 67 -11.67 15.39 -16.92
N PRO A 68 -12.03 14.09 -17.00
CA PRO A 68 -11.18 13.00 -16.50
C PRO A 68 -9.83 12.89 -17.20
N ALA A 69 -9.70 13.41 -18.42
CA ALA A 69 -8.44 13.39 -19.18
C ALA A 69 -7.38 14.37 -18.64
N GLN A 70 -7.76 15.32 -17.80
CA GLN A 70 -6.85 16.31 -17.21
C GLN A 70 -6.33 15.90 -15.83
N LEU A 71 -6.97 14.91 -15.19
CA LEU A 71 -6.54 14.39 -13.91
C LEU A 71 -5.51 13.28 -14.10
N PRO A 72 -4.40 13.30 -13.32
CA PRO A 72 -3.54 12.13 -13.23
C PRO A 72 -4.35 10.89 -12.80
N PRO A 73 -3.96 9.68 -13.23
CA PRO A 73 -4.62 8.46 -12.78
C PRO A 73 -4.66 8.37 -11.26
N ALA A 74 -5.80 7.96 -10.69
CA ALA A 74 -6.00 7.87 -9.24
C ALA A 74 -4.90 7.04 -8.53
N VAL A 75 -4.39 6.01 -9.20
CA VAL A 75 -3.26 5.19 -8.71
C VAL A 75 -1.99 6.02 -8.49
N VAL A 76 -1.67 6.93 -9.41
CA VAL A 76 -0.49 7.82 -9.30
C VAL A 76 -0.66 8.79 -8.13
N ILE A 77 -1.85 9.36 -7.97
CA ILE A 77 -2.12 10.30 -6.87
C ILE A 77 -2.08 9.60 -5.51
N CYS A 78 -2.61 8.37 -5.42
CA CYS A 78 -2.53 7.57 -4.19
C CYS A 78 -1.07 7.20 -3.86
N GLU A 79 -0.28 6.78 -4.85
CA GLU A 79 1.14 6.47 -4.66
C GLU A 79 1.94 7.69 -4.19
N LEU A 80 1.69 8.87 -4.76
CA LEU A 80 2.32 10.12 -4.32
C LEU A 80 1.91 10.48 -2.88
N LEU A 81 0.64 10.30 -2.53
CA LEU A 81 0.18 10.47 -1.16
C LEU A 81 0.91 9.52 -0.20
N HIS A 82 1.16 8.27 -0.60
CA HIS A 82 1.90 7.28 0.20
C HIS A 82 3.39 7.60 0.34
N GLN A 83 4.00 8.19 -0.68
CA GLN A 83 5.39 8.67 -0.61
C GLN A 83 5.50 9.85 0.38
N ASP A 84 4.49 10.72 0.40
CA ASP A 84 4.41 11.88 1.29
C ASP A 84 3.82 11.56 2.67
N VAL A 85 3.25 10.36 2.91
CA VAL A 85 2.52 9.98 4.13
C VAL A 85 3.33 10.17 5.42
N VAL A 86 4.66 10.10 5.34
CA VAL A 86 5.58 10.35 6.45
C VAL A 86 5.70 11.85 6.78
N GLU A 87 5.43 12.72 5.81
CA GLU A 87 5.40 14.19 5.94
C GLU A 87 3.98 14.74 6.19
N LEU A 88 2.93 13.99 5.83
CA LEU A 88 1.54 14.30 6.16
C LEU A 88 1.20 14.43 7.64
N PRO A 89 1.87 13.76 8.60
CA PRO A 89 1.14 13.39 9.78
C PRO A 89 1.45 14.33 10.92
N TRP A 90 1.06 15.60 10.74
CA TRP A 90 0.61 16.41 11.86
C TRP A 90 -0.08 17.72 11.46
N VAL A 91 -0.72 17.76 10.29
CA VAL A 91 -1.51 18.94 9.88
C VAL A 91 -2.99 18.79 10.20
N ALA A 92 -3.32 18.16 11.32
CA ALA A 92 -4.63 18.41 11.91
C ALA A 92 -4.54 19.77 12.64
N PRO A 93 -5.21 20.84 12.17
CA PRO A 93 -5.36 22.05 12.97
C PRO A 93 -6.14 21.81 14.27
N THR A 94 -6.74 20.63 14.45
CA THR A 94 -7.67 20.30 15.55
C THR A 94 -7.67 18.80 15.85
N GLN A 95 -8.01 18.43 17.09
CA GLN A 95 -8.12 17.03 17.55
C GLN A 95 -9.40 16.32 17.06
N ASP A 96 -10.01 16.81 15.98
CA ASP A 96 -11.14 16.21 15.30
C ASP A 96 -10.65 15.66 13.93
N GLY A 97 -11.02 14.44 13.57
CA GLY A 97 -10.65 13.72 12.35
C GLY A 97 -10.86 14.50 11.06
N ARG A 98 -11.67 15.56 11.11
CA ARG A 98 -11.75 16.63 10.11
C ARG A 98 -10.36 17.16 9.70
N GLY A 99 -9.47 17.41 10.67
CA GLY A 99 -8.13 17.92 10.38
C GLY A 99 -7.33 17.01 9.46
N ILE A 100 -7.44 15.68 9.62
CA ILE A 100 -6.78 14.71 8.74
C ILE A 100 -7.40 14.71 7.34
N ILE A 101 -8.73 14.79 7.25
CA ILE A 101 -9.41 14.92 5.95
C ILE A 101 -8.97 16.21 5.24
N THR A 102 -8.80 17.32 5.97
CA THR A 102 -8.24 18.56 5.42
C THR A 102 -6.87 18.33 4.77
N VAL A 103 -5.97 17.59 5.44
CA VAL A 103 -4.65 17.25 4.88
C VAL A 103 -4.76 16.42 3.62
N VAL A 104 -5.63 15.40 3.63
CA VAL A 104 -5.84 14.55 2.44
C VAL A 104 -6.33 15.42 1.28
N VAL A 105 -7.33 16.26 1.50
CA VAL A 105 -7.88 17.17 0.47
C VAL A 105 -6.81 18.14 -0.04
N ASP A 106 -6.02 18.78 0.84
CA ASP A 106 -4.92 19.69 0.44
C ASP A 106 -3.88 18.99 -0.43
N ARG A 107 -3.57 17.72 -0.14
CA ARG A 107 -2.59 16.95 -0.90
C ARG A 107 -3.13 16.49 -2.24
N LEU A 108 -4.37 16.00 -2.28
CA LEU A 108 -5.04 15.65 -3.53
C LEU A 108 -5.12 16.86 -4.47
N ARG A 109 -5.44 18.06 -3.93
CA ARG A 109 -5.39 19.34 -4.65
C ARG A 109 -4.00 19.60 -5.23
N GLY A 110 -2.96 19.49 -4.40
CA GLY A 110 -1.59 19.73 -4.83
C GLY A 110 -1.15 18.81 -5.96
N PHE A 111 -1.50 17.52 -5.90
CA PHE A 111 -1.16 16.55 -6.94
C PHE A 111 -1.97 16.75 -8.22
N ALA A 112 -3.24 17.15 -8.14
CA ALA A 112 -4.09 17.39 -9.30
C ALA A 112 -3.78 18.72 -10.01
N ALA A 113 -3.48 19.80 -9.26
CA ALA A 113 -3.32 21.15 -9.79
C ALA A 113 -1.85 21.58 -10.00
N GLY A 114 -0.87 20.81 -9.52
CA GLY A 114 0.56 21.04 -9.74
C GLY A 114 1.18 22.26 -9.04
N ILE A 115 0.51 22.85 -8.02
CA ILE A 115 0.91 24.08 -7.31
C ILE A 115 0.67 23.90 -5.78
N PRO A 116 1.49 24.51 -4.88
CA PRO A 116 1.92 23.83 -3.66
C PRO A 116 0.99 23.91 -2.45
N GLN A 117 1.20 22.92 -1.58
CA GLN A 117 0.58 22.60 -0.30
C GLN A 117 0.57 23.80 0.67
N GLN A 118 -0.60 24.12 1.20
CA GLN A 118 -0.80 25.22 2.17
C GLN A 118 -1.26 24.74 3.54
N CYS A 119 -1.26 23.43 3.80
CA CYS A 119 -1.35 22.93 5.16
C CYS A 119 -0.11 23.39 5.98
N VAL A 120 -0.17 24.64 6.45
CA VAL A 120 0.77 25.25 7.38
C VAL A 120 0.75 24.39 8.64
N ARG A 121 1.93 23.94 9.08
CA ARG A 121 2.10 23.30 10.39
C ARG A 121 1.35 24.10 11.44
N ALA A 122 0.28 23.55 12.01
CA ALA A 122 -0.28 24.14 13.21
C ALA A 122 0.81 24.02 14.28
N PRO A 123 1.29 25.13 14.87
CA PRO A 123 2.20 25.07 16.01
C PRO A 123 1.37 24.65 17.22
N LEU A 124 1.08 23.37 17.32
CA LEU A 124 0.58 22.77 18.55
C LEU A 124 1.80 22.48 19.44
N ASP A 125 1.61 22.58 20.76
CA ASP A 125 2.59 22.22 21.78
C ASP A 125 2.71 20.69 21.82
N VAL A 126 3.48 20.14 20.88
CA VAL A 126 3.67 18.69 20.74
C VAL A 126 4.81 18.27 21.62
N ASP A 127 4.55 17.21 22.37
CA ASP A 127 5.64 16.42 22.90
C ASP A 127 6.48 15.84 21.74
N GLU A 128 7.74 16.29 21.64
CA GLU A 128 8.70 15.88 20.61
C GLU A 128 8.91 14.35 20.58
N HIS A 129 8.83 13.68 21.73
CA HIS A 129 8.99 12.23 21.81
C HIS A 129 7.81 11.50 21.17
N ARG A 130 6.58 12.00 21.37
CA ARG A 130 5.38 11.46 20.71
C ARG A 130 5.43 11.67 19.21
N PHE A 131 5.88 12.83 18.75
CA PHE A 131 6.07 13.10 17.33
C PHE A 131 7.09 12.15 16.70
N MET A 132 8.25 11.98 17.34
CA MET A 132 9.29 11.06 16.88
C MET A 132 8.87 9.60 16.94
N TRP A 133 8.11 9.19 17.96
CA TRP A 133 7.51 7.85 18.02
C TRP A 133 6.56 7.63 16.85
N PHE A 134 5.69 8.60 16.58
CA PHE A 134 4.71 8.52 15.51
C PHE A 134 5.37 8.41 14.14
N LEU A 135 6.35 9.27 13.83
CA LEU A 135 7.10 9.21 12.56
C LEU A 135 7.80 7.86 12.35
N LYS A 136 8.49 7.36 13.38
CA LYS A 136 9.16 6.04 13.32
C LYS A 136 8.16 4.91 13.11
N SER A 137 7.00 5.00 13.75
CA SER A 137 5.97 3.96 13.66
C SER A 137 5.29 3.99 12.29
N MET A 138 5.03 5.17 11.72
CA MET A 138 4.52 5.32 10.34
C MET A 138 5.50 4.77 9.31
N ALA A 139 6.79 5.11 9.44
CA ALA A 139 7.82 4.56 8.56
C ALA A 139 7.90 3.04 8.65
N SER A 140 7.68 2.47 9.84
CA SER A 140 7.62 1.02 10.03
C SER A 140 6.40 0.41 9.36
N VAL A 141 5.21 1.03 9.49
CA VAL A 141 3.97 0.58 8.84
C VAL A 141 4.07 0.68 7.31
N GLU A 142 4.67 1.73 6.77
CA GLU A 142 4.86 1.87 5.33
C GLU A 142 5.89 0.87 4.79
N LEU A 143 6.97 0.62 5.52
CA LEU A 143 7.91 -0.44 5.18
C LEU A 143 7.25 -1.84 5.19
N GLU A 144 6.41 -2.10 6.20
CA GLU A 144 5.57 -3.30 6.30
C GLU A 144 4.60 -3.41 5.11
N ARG A 145 3.94 -2.31 4.73
CA ARG A 145 2.99 -2.25 3.61
C ARG A 145 3.67 -2.49 2.26
N ARG A 146 4.79 -1.81 2.00
CA ARG A 146 5.64 -2.05 0.82
C ARG A 146 6.21 -3.46 0.77
N SER A 147 6.34 -4.13 1.92
CA SER A 147 6.72 -5.55 1.96
C SER A 147 5.54 -6.48 1.65
N SER A 148 4.29 -6.02 1.85
CA SER A 148 3.05 -6.74 1.53
C SER A 148 2.59 -6.58 0.09
N GLU A 149 2.90 -5.46 -0.56
CA GLU A 149 2.63 -5.25 -1.99
C GLU A 149 3.24 -6.34 -2.88
N PRO A 150 4.53 -6.71 -2.71
CA PRO A 150 5.13 -7.87 -3.37
C PRO A 150 4.36 -9.17 -3.10
N LEU A 151 3.87 -9.36 -1.86
CA LEU A 151 3.09 -10.55 -1.53
C LEU A 151 1.76 -10.59 -2.29
N ARG A 152 0.98 -9.50 -2.26
CA ARG A 152 -0.30 -9.39 -2.99
C ARG A 152 -0.08 -9.57 -4.48
N ARG A 153 0.92 -8.88 -5.04
CA ARG A 153 1.29 -9.00 -6.45
C ARG A 153 1.67 -10.44 -6.83
N ALA A 154 2.49 -11.10 -6.03
CA ALA A 154 2.84 -12.51 -6.25
C ALA A 154 1.60 -13.41 -6.20
N MET A 155 0.70 -13.17 -5.24
CA MET A 155 -0.56 -13.91 -5.12
C MET A 155 -1.44 -13.72 -6.34
N ASP A 156 -1.60 -12.49 -6.83
CA ASP A 156 -2.44 -12.19 -7.98
C ASP A 156 -1.86 -12.79 -9.27
N ILE A 157 -0.56 -12.66 -9.50
CA ILE A 157 0.11 -13.17 -10.72
C ILE A 157 0.11 -14.70 -10.74
N LEU A 158 0.37 -15.35 -9.61
CA LEU A 158 0.50 -16.80 -9.50
C LEU A 158 -0.80 -17.48 -9.07
N ASP A 159 -1.89 -16.73 -8.92
CA ASP A 159 -3.20 -17.19 -8.46
C ASP A 159 -3.09 -17.98 -7.13
N LEU A 160 -2.39 -17.42 -6.15
CA LEU A 160 -2.16 -18.05 -4.85
C LEU A 160 -3.20 -17.59 -3.83
N SER A 161 -3.77 -18.54 -3.10
CA SER A 161 -4.58 -18.26 -1.92
C SER A 161 -3.70 -18.00 -0.69
N SER A 162 -4.28 -17.44 0.38
CA SER A 162 -3.60 -17.34 1.68
C SER A 162 -3.15 -18.71 2.22
N ALA A 163 -3.80 -19.81 1.80
CA ALA A 163 -3.41 -21.16 2.21
C ALA A 163 -2.16 -21.63 1.46
N ASP A 164 -2.06 -21.32 0.16
CA ASP A 164 -0.87 -21.66 -0.64
C ASP A 164 0.35 -20.89 -0.11
N VAL A 165 0.21 -19.58 0.09
CA VAL A 165 1.27 -18.75 0.68
C VAL A 165 1.68 -19.28 2.06
N ALA A 166 0.72 -19.72 2.88
CA ALA A 166 1.02 -20.27 4.19
C ALA A 166 1.90 -21.53 4.10
N GLY A 167 1.62 -22.41 3.12
CA GLY A 167 2.46 -23.56 2.79
C GLY A 167 3.87 -23.11 2.36
N LEU A 168 3.96 -22.25 1.35
CA LEU A 168 5.23 -21.73 0.82
C LEU A 168 6.12 -21.07 1.89
N MET A 169 5.50 -20.47 2.90
CA MET A 169 6.18 -19.71 3.95
C MET A 169 6.38 -20.53 5.24
N GLY A 170 5.85 -21.75 5.33
CA GLY A 170 5.91 -22.58 6.53
C GLY A 170 5.17 -21.98 7.73
N VAL A 171 4.06 -21.26 7.50
CA VAL A 171 3.26 -20.59 8.53
C VAL A 171 1.80 -21.02 8.47
N ARG A 172 0.97 -20.49 9.40
CA ARG A 172 -0.48 -20.70 9.37
C ARG A 172 -1.15 -19.69 8.45
N ARG A 173 -2.25 -20.06 7.79
CA ARG A 173 -3.10 -19.16 6.98
C ARG A 173 -3.42 -17.83 7.68
N GLN A 174 -3.78 -17.88 8.96
CA GLN A 174 -4.09 -16.67 9.74
C GLN A 174 -2.91 -15.69 9.86
N ALA A 175 -1.67 -16.19 9.81
CA ALA A 175 -0.49 -15.33 9.78
C ALA A 175 -0.43 -14.56 8.45
N VAL A 176 -0.68 -15.24 7.33
CA VAL A 176 -0.74 -14.62 6.00
C VAL A 176 -1.87 -13.59 5.91
N ASP A 177 -3.07 -13.92 6.40
CA ASP A 177 -4.19 -12.95 6.43
C ASP A 177 -3.83 -11.70 7.24
N LYS A 178 -3.07 -11.86 8.34
CA LYS A 178 -2.53 -10.74 9.10
C LYS A 178 -1.46 -9.97 8.31
N TRP A 179 -0.57 -10.66 7.58
CA TRP A 179 0.45 -10.00 6.76
C TRP A 179 -0.16 -9.16 5.65
N LEU A 180 -1.21 -9.64 5.00
CA LEU A 180 -1.94 -8.90 3.97
C LEU A 180 -2.54 -7.59 4.49
N LEU A 181 -2.85 -7.51 5.78
CA LEU A 181 -3.34 -6.31 6.44
C LEU A 181 -2.23 -5.43 7.02
N ALA A 182 -1.10 -6.03 7.41
CA ALA A 182 -0.19 -5.43 8.39
C ALA A 182 1.30 -5.59 8.08
N GLY A 183 1.70 -6.10 6.91
CA GLY A 183 3.10 -6.43 6.66
C GLY A 183 3.47 -7.87 6.99
N PRO A 184 4.24 -8.55 6.13
CA PRO A 184 5.01 -9.69 6.60
C PRO A 184 6.15 -9.21 7.54
N PRO A 185 6.55 -10.05 8.51
CA PRO A 185 7.76 -9.84 9.30
C PRO A 185 9.01 -9.62 8.44
N VAL A 186 9.99 -8.87 8.96
CA VAL A 186 11.22 -8.50 8.23
C VAL A 186 12.01 -9.73 7.76
N ASP A 187 12.03 -10.80 8.55
CA ASP A 187 12.67 -12.08 8.19
C ASP A 187 11.99 -12.78 7.01
N ARG A 188 10.72 -12.46 6.73
CA ARG A 188 9.93 -13.02 5.61
C ARG A 188 9.90 -12.13 4.39
N ALA A 189 10.14 -10.82 4.56
CA ALA A 189 10.13 -9.85 3.47
C ALA A 189 11.10 -10.21 2.33
N LYS A 190 12.27 -10.77 2.65
CA LYS A 190 13.26 -11.20 1.64
C LYS A 190 12.69 -12.28 0.72
N LYS A 191 12.19 -13.39 1.28
CA LYS A 191 11.60 -14.51 0.53
C LYS A 191 10.40 -14.04 -0.30
N ILE A 192 9.52 -13.23 0.30
CA ILE A 192 8.37 -12.64 -0.39
C ILE A 192 8.81 -11.78 -1.59
N GLY A 193 9.83 -10.95 -1.43
CA GLY A 193 10.39 -10.16 -2.53
C GLY A 193 10.92 -11.03 -3.66
N THR A 194 11.63 -12.11 -3.34
CA THR A 194 12.13 -13.08 -4.34
C THR A 194 10.98 -13.76 -5.09
N VAL A 195 9.94 -14.20 -4.39
CA VAL A 195 8.76 -14.83 -5.02
C VAL A 195 8.02 -13.84 -5.93
N ALA A 196 7.86 -12.59 -5.49
CA ALA A 196 7.25 -11.55 -6.31
C ALA A 196 8.05 -11.27 -7.57
N GLU A 197 9.39 -11.25 -7.47
CA GLU A 197 10.24 -11.04 -8.65
C GLU A 197 10.15 -12.20 -9.65
N ILE A 198 10.11 -13.45 -9.16
CA ILE A 198 9.87 -14.62 -10.02
C ILE A 198 8.52 -14.44 -10.74
N ALA A 199 7.47 -14.07 -10.00
CA ALA A 199 6.15 -13.83 -10.56
C ALA A 199 6.18 -12.74 -11.66
N ASP A 200 6.85 -11.62 -11.41
CA ASP A 200 6.99 -10.53 -12.38
C ASP A 200 7.69 -10.97 -13.67
N ILE A 201 8.78 -11.75 -13.54
CA ILE A 201 9.48 -12.29 -14.72
C ILE A 201 8.55 -13.20 -15.52
N LEU A 202 7.81 -14.08 -14.84
CA LEU A 202 6.88 -14.99 -15.50
C LEU A 202 5.74 -14.23 -16.18
N GLN A 203 5.16 -13.23 -15.52
CA GLN A 203 4.10 -12.40 -16.11
C GLN A 203 4.59 -11.65 -17.34
N TYR A 204 5.80 -11.09 -17.27
CA TYR A 204 6.37 -10.34 -18.38
C TYR A 204 6.74 -11.22 -19.58
N ARG A 205 7.16 -12.47 -19.34
CA ARG A 205 7.69 -13.37 -20.38
C ARG A 205 6.69 -14.37 -20.94
N LEU A 206 5.61 -14.65 -20.20
CA LEU A 206 4.60 -15.62 -20.59
C LEU A 206 3.33 -14.93 -21.07
N ARG A 207 2.47 -15.70 -21.75
CA ARG A 207 1.13 -15.21 -22.13
C ARG A 207 0.25 -15.06 -20.89
N ASP A 208 -0.73 -14.18 -20.96
CA ASP A 208 -1.73 -14.00 -19.90
C ASP A 208 -2.33 -15.34 -19.43
N GLY A 209 -2.45 -15.51 -18.12
CA GLY A 209 -2.95 -16.74 -17.49
C GLY A 209 -1.97 -17.92 -17.44
N MET A 210 -0.79 -17.84 -18.09
CA MET A 210 0.22 -18.89 -18.02
C MET A 210 1.12 -18.89 -16.78
N PRO A 211 1.47 -17.76 -16.14
CA PRO A 211 2.28 -17.77 -14.91
C PRO A 211 1.82 -18.77 -13.83
N PRO A 212 0.52 -18.85 -13.44
CA PRO A 212 0.08 -19.79 -12.41
C PRO A 212 0.21 -21.25 -12.86
N VAL A 213 0.06 -21.53 -14.16
CA VAL A 213 0.19 -22.88 -14.74
C VAL A 213 1.64 -23.33 -14.73
N VAL A 214 2.55 -22.46 -15.15
CA VAL A 214 4.00 -22.77 -15.19
C VAL A 214 4.54 -22.94 -13.78
N ALA A 215 4.16 -22.09 -12.83
CA ALA A 215 4.65 -22.18 -11.46
C ALA A 215 4.28 -23.51 -10.76
N ARG A 216 3.11 -24.07 -11.07
CA ARG A 216 2.61 -25.35 -10.52
C ARG A 216 3.07 -26.58 -11.27
N ARG A 217 3.62 -26.42 -12.47
CA ARG A 217 4.01 -27.55 -13.32
C ARG A 217 5.37 -28.09 -12.90
N SER A 218 5.43 -29.39 -12.61
CA SER A 218 6.70 -30.11 -12.44
C SER A 218 7.55 -30.06 -13.70
N ALA A 219 8.86 -29.87 -13.53
CA ALA A 219 9.81 -29.88 -14.62
C ALA A 219 11.08 -30.67 -14.27
N GLU A 220 11.64 -31.39 -15.24
CA GLU A 220 12.86 -32.20 -15.09
C GLU A 220 14.06 -31.35 -14.63
N VAL A 221 14.16 -30.11 -15.15
CA VAL A 221 15.19 -29.12 -14.76
C VAL A 221 15.12 -28.72 -13.28
N TYR A 222 14.01 -29.01 -12.60
CA TYR A 222 13.79 -28.78 -11.18
C TYR A 222 13.80 -30.09 -10.37
N GLY A 223 14.21 -31.21 -10.97
CA GLY A 223 14.17 -32.52 -10.33
C GLY A 223 12.74 -33.03 -10.14
N ASP A 224 11.90 -32.89 -11.16
CA ASP A 224 10.47 -33.26 -11.18
C ASP A 224 9.59 -32.52 -10.16
N ARG A 225 10.12 -31.43 -9.60
CA ARG A 225 9.41 -30.52 -8.71
C ARG A 225 8.86 -29.33 -9.48
N SER A 226 7.81 -28.73 -8.94
CA SER A 226 7.29 -27.45 -9.41
C SER A 226 8.11 -26.29 -8.85
N MET A 227 7.93 -25.09 -9.41
CA MET A 227 8.54 -23.88 -8.85
C MET A 227 8.03 -23.61 -7.43
N LEU A 228 6.76 -23.92 -7.16
CA LEU A 228 6.17 -23.77 -5.83
C LEU A 228 6.82 -24.73 -4.81
N ASP A 229 7.10 -25.97 -5.20
CA ASP A 229 7.79 -26.93 -4.33
C ASP A 229 9.21 -26.47 -3.99
N LEU A 230 9.91 -25.84 -4.95
CA LEU A 230 11.25 -25.25 -4.72
C LEU A 230 11.18 -24.08 -3.74
N ILE A 231 10.19 -23.20 -3.88
CA ILE A 231 9.96 -22.10 -2.95
C ILE A 231 9.63 -22.65 -1.56
N GLU A 232 8.78 -23.68 -1.45
CA GLU A 232 8.44 -24.29 -0.16
C GLU A 232 9.67 -24.86 0.56
N ALA A 233 10.65 -25.39 -0.18
CA ALA A 233 11.90 -25.91 0.38
C ALA A 233 13.00 -24.86 0.63
N ASP A 234 12.64 -23.57 0.61
CA ASP A 234 13.58 -22.44 0.78
C ASP A 234 14.67 -22.36 -0.33
N GLU A 235 14.35 -22.82 -1.54
CA GLU A 235 15.25 -22.77 -2.72
C GLU A 235 14.91 -21.62 -3.68
N GLU A 236 14.13 -20.62 -3.25
CA GLU A 236 13.64 -19.53 -4.10
C GLU A 236 14.76 -18.69 -4.75
N GLU A 237 15.90 -18.51 -4.07
CA GLU A 237 17.02 -17.75 -4.63
C GLU A 237 17.69 -18.48 -5.80
N TRP A 238 17.80 -19.81 -5.70
CA TRP A 238 18.31 -20.63 -6.80
C TRP A 238 17.32 -20.62 -7.96
N LEU A 239 16.03 -20.78 -7.66
CA LEU A 239 14.98 -20.72 -8.66
C LEU A 239 14.99 -19.39 -9.41
N LEU A 240 15.09 -18.25 -8.70
CA LEU A 240 15.15 -16.93 -9.33
C LEU A 240 16.34 -16.83 -10.30
N ARG A 241 17.51 -17.33 -9.92
CA ARG A 241 18.68 -17.37 -10.82
C ARG A 241 18.41 -18.24 -12.06
N SER A 242 17.79 -19.40 -11.87
CA SER A 242 17.42 -20.32 -12.96
C SER A 242 16.40 -19.70 -13.94
N VAL A 243 15.37 -19.04 -13.41
CA VAL A 243 14.34 -18.35 -14.19
C VAL A 243 14.96 -17.19 -14.98
N ARG A 244 15.79 -16.36 -14.34
CA ARG A 244 16.50 -15.27 -15.03
C ARG A 244 17.39 -15.82 -16.16
N ALA A 245 18.15 -16.88 -15.91
CA ALA A 245 19.01 -17.51 -16.92
C ALA A 245 18.20 -18.10 -18.10
N SER A 246 17.01 -18.65 -17.83
CA SER A 246 16.14 -19.22 -18.87
C SER A 246 15.60 -18.18 -19.85
N PHE A 247 15.60 -16.90 -19.47
CA PHE A 247 15.13 -15.78 -20.30
C PHE A 247 16.24 -14.78 -20.65
N ASP A 248 17.51 -15.12 -20.37
CA ASP A 248 18.66 -14.29 -20.70
C ASP A 248 19.14 -14.60 -22.13
N TYR A 249 18.60 -13.85 -23.09
CA TYR A 249 18.94 -13.96 -24.51
C TYR A 249 20.27 -13.28 -24.88
N SER A 250 20.98 -12.65 -23.93
CA SER A 250 22.29 -12.04 -24.18
C SER A 250 23.42 -13.06 -24.42
N GLN A 251 23.16 -14.35 -24.17
CA GLN A 251 24.11 -15.45 -24.41
C GLN A 251 23.90 -16.22 -25.72
N VAL A 252 23.00 -15.77 -26.61
CA VAL A 252 22.71 -16.46 -27.88
C VAL A 252 23.03 -15.60 -29.11
N ALA A 253 23.99 -14.67 -29.00
CA ALA A 253 24.53 -13.89 -30.12
C ALA A 253 25.90 -14.43 -30.57
#